data_AF-A0A621VAU9-F1
#
_entry.id   AF-A0A621VAU9-F1
#
_cell.length_a   1.000
_cell.length_b   1.000
_cell.length_c   1.000
_cell.angle_alpha   90.00
_cell.angle_beta   90.00
_cell.angle_gamma   90.00
#
_symmetry.space_group_name_H-M   'P 1'
#
loop_
_entity.id
_entity.type
_entity.pdbx_description
1 polymer ?
#
loop_
_entity_poly.entity_id
_entity_poly.type
_entity_poly.pdbx_seq_one_letter_code
_entity_poly.pdbx_strand_id
1 'polypeptide(L)'
;RILGNYVSEQLELISSAFKVIETQRPQLACCRCDHIVQAPEPSKSIARSYAGAGLLAHIVTRKYADHLPLYRQSEIYRRQGVELSRATLRRWTGAVAELLEPLYGVLRQYVLMPGKVHADDIPVLVRDPGSGKPRSARLWVY
;
A
#
# COMPACT_ATOMS: atom_id res chain seq x y z
N ARG A 1 -14.22 -26.43 48.19
CA ARG A 1 -14.12 -27.12 46.88
C ARG A 1 -14.43 -26.09 45.80
N ILE A 2 -13.49 -25.80 44.89
CA ILE A 2 -13.76 -24.93 43.73
C ILE A 2 -14.67 -25.72 42.77
N LEU A 3 -15.75 -25.10 42.28
CA LEU A 3 -16.78 -25.74 41.43
C LEU A 3 -16.46 -25.69 39.93
N GLY A 4 -15.56 -24.78 39.52
CA GLY A 4 -15.16 -24.57 38.14
C GLY A 4 -14.93 -23.07 37.87
N ASN A 5 -14.22 -22.76 36.79
CA ASN A 5 -13.99 -21.39 36.35
C ASN A 5 -14.73 -21.14 35.05
N TYR A 6 -15.29 -19.93 34.89
CA TYR A 6 -15.79 -19.44 33.61
C TYR A 6 -14.72 -18.55 32.96
N VAL A 7 -14.41 -18.83 31.70
CA VAL A 7 -13.51 -18.02 30.89
C VAL A 7 -14.37 -17.19 29.94
N SER A 8 -14.19 -15.87 29.95
CA SER A 8 -14.79 -14.97 28.96
C SER A 8 -13.71 -14.16 28.27
N GLU A 9 -13.80 -14.07 26.95
CA GLU A 9 -12.87 -13.29 26.13
C GLU A 9 -13.56 -12.02 25.63
N GLN A 10 -12.81 -10.92 25.61
CA GLN A 10 -13.21 -9.67 24.98
C GLN A 10 -12.12 -9.23 24.01
N LEU A 11 -12.53 -8.87 22.79
CA LEU A 11 -11.64 -8.43 21.74
C LEU A 11 -11.64 -6.90 21.67
N GLU A 12 -10.47 -6.30 21.83
CA GLU A 12 -10.26 -4.86 21.64
C GLU A 12 -9.25 -4.57 20.51
N LEU A 13 -9.36 -3.39 19.91
CA LEU A 13 -8.47 -2.96 18.82
C LEU A 13 -7.34 -2.08 19.38
N ILE A 14 -6.12 -2.60 19.36
CA ILE A 14 -4.93 -1.83 19.77
C ILE A 14 -4.34 -1.12 18.54
N SER A 15 -4.67 0.17 18.42
CA SER A 15 -4.11 1.22 17.55
C SER A 15 -3.58 0.84 16.16
N SER A 16 -4.17 1.42 15.11
CA SER A 16 -3.47 1.59 13.82
C SER A 16 -2.46 2.73 13.94
N ALA A 17 -1.30 2.49 14.55
CA ALA A 17 -0.28 3.52 14.77
C ALA A 17 0.69 3.66 13.58
N PHE A 18 1.18 4.88 13.37
CA PHE A 18 2.29 5.13 12.46
C PHE A 18 3.62 5.03 13.21
N LYS A 19 4.61 4.40 12.57
CA LYS A 19 6.00 4.38 13.04
C LYS A 19 6.90 5.14 12.08
N VAL A 20 7.81 5.93 12.63
CA VAL A 20 8.91 6.55 11.87
C VAL A 20 10.15 5.70 12.06
N ILE A 21 10.77 5.29 10.96
CA ILE A 21 12.05 4.59 10.99
C ILE A 21 13.12 5.59 10.57
N GLU A 22 13.92 6.03 11.53
CA GLU A 22 15.09 6.86 11.27
C GLU A 22 16.32 5.97 11.09
N THR A 23 17.08 6.19 10.01
CA THR A 23 18.34 5.49 9.78
C THR A 23 19.48 6.51 9.74
N GLN A 24 20.31 6.50 10.78
CA GLN A 24 21.47 7.37 10.87
C GLN A 24 22.68 6.69 10.21
N ARG A 25 23.34 7.40 9.30
CA ARG A 25 24.53 6.92 8.57
C ARG A 25 25.65 7.94 8.73
N PRO A 26 26.53 7.81 9.73
CA PRO A 26 27.60 8.76 9.93
C PRO A 26 28.57 8.74 8.76
N GLN A 27 29.04 9.92 8.36
CA GLN A 27 30.18 10.06 7.45
C GLN A 27 31.45 10.05 8.30
N LEU A 28 32.41 9.22 7.91
CA LEU A 28 33.67 9.05 8.63
C LEU A 28 34.82 9.43 7.69
N ALA A 29 35.77 10.21 8.18
CA ALA A 29 36.99 10.55 7.45
C ALA A 29 38.17 9.73 7.99
N CYS A 30 38.98 9.17 7.09
CA CYS A 30 40.21 8.48 7.46
C CYS A 30 41.26 9.51 7.94
N CYS A 31 41.75 9.38 9.17
CA CYS A 31 42.71 10.33 9.75
C CYS A 31 44.10 10.34 9.08
N ARG A 32 44.37 9.46 8.11
CA ARG A 32 45.66 9.36 7.42
C ARG A 32 45.67 9.94 6.01
N CYS A 33 44.54 9.89 5.32
CA CYS A 33 44.43 10.27 3.91
C CYS A 33 43.19 11.11 3.59
N ASP A 34 42.45 11.54 4.63
CA ASP A 34 41.23 12.35 4.54
C ASP A 34 40.11 11.77 3.66
N HIS A 35 40.19 10.48 3.33
CA HIS A 35 39.16 9.81 2.54
C HIS A 35 37.87 9.65 3.37
N ILE A 36 36.74 10.10 2.81
CA ILE A 36 35.42 10.06 3.46
C ILE A 36 34.66 8.82 3.02
N VAL A 37 34.18 8.04 3.98
CA VAL A 37 33.36 6.85 3.78
C VAL A 37 32.02 6.97 4.51
N GLN A 38 30.97 6.38 3.94
CA GLN A 38 29.64 6.31 4.53
C GLN A 38 29.01 4.97 4.18
N ALA A 39 28.24 4.39 5.10
CA ALA A 39 27.46 3.20 4.80
C ALA A 39 26.46 3.48 3.65
N PRO A 40 26.25 2.54 2.72
CA PRO A 40 25.27 2.70 1.66
C PRO A 40 23.86 2.86 2.23
N GLU A 41 22.96 3.43 1.43
CA GLU A 41 21.58 3.62 1.85
C GLU A 41 20.85 2.27 1.88
N PRO A 42 20.05 1.96 2.91
CA PRO A 42 19.19 0.79 2.88
C PRO A 42 18.27 0.84 1.65
N SER A 43 18.01 -0.33 1.07
CA SER A 43 17.07 -0.44 -0.03
C SER A 43 15.68 0.06 0.36
N LYS A 44 15.08 0.89 -0.48
CA LYS A 44 13.70 1.40 -0.33
C LYS A 44 12.81 0.78 -1.40
N SER A 45 11.57 0.48 -1.06
CA SER A 45 10.59 -0.07 -2.02
C SER A 45 10.36 0.88 -3.19
N ILE A 46 10.21 2.17 -2.91
CA ILE A 46 10.10 3.22 -3.93
C ILE A 46 11.30 4.16 -3.76
N ALA A 47 12.08 4.32 -4.84
CA ALA A 47 13.25 5.18 -4.84
C ALA A 47 12.90 6.61 -4.41
N ARG A 48 13.74 7.21 -3.55
CA ARG A 48 13.57 8.57 -3.00
C ARG A 48 12.26 8.79 -2.22
N SER A 49 11.50 7.74 -1.90
CA SER A 49 10.33 7.86 -1.05
C SER A 49 10.68 7.63 0.43
N TYR A 50 9.91 8.25 1.33
CA TYR A 50 9.97 7.97 2.76
C TYR A 50 8.93 6.92 3.20
N ALA A 51 8.04 6.47 2.29
CA ALA A 51 7.09 5.43 2.62
C ALA A 51 7.80 4.08 2.78
N GLY A 52 7.64 3.47 3.95
CA GLY A 52 8.06 2.09 4.18
C GLY A 52 7.11 1.08 3.52
N ALA A 53 7.61 -0.13 3.27
CA ALA A 53 6.85 -1.20 2.63
C ALA A 53 5.51 -1.51 3.35
N GLY A 54 5.50 -1.54 4.68
CA GLY A 54 4.28 -1.80 5.46
C GLY A 54 3.21 -0.71 5.27
N LEU A 55 3.60 0.56 5.16
CA LEU A 55 2.67 1.64 4.86
C LEU A 55 2.10 1.52 3.44
N LEU A 56 2.95 1.21 2.47
CA LEU A 56 2.54 1.00 1.08
C LEU A 56 1.54 -0.16 0.97
N ALA A 57 1.85 -1.31 1.57
CA ALA A 57 0.98 -2.47 1.62
C ALA A 57 -0.37 -2.13 2.29
N HIS A 58 -0.35 -1.40 3.40
CA HIS A 58 -1.56 -0.96 4.09
C HIS A 58 -2.43 -0.08 3.19
N ILE A 59 -1.86 0.94 2.54
CA ILE A 59 -2.60 1.87 1.66
C ILE A 59 -3.30 1.13 0.51
N VAL A 60 -2.58 0.24 -0.18
CA VAL A 60 -3.15 -0.50 -1.33
C VAL A 60 -4.18 -1.53 -0.89
N THR A 61 -3.95 -2.23 0.23
CA THR A 61 -4.90 -3.17 0.80
C THR A 61 -6.19 -2.45 1.19
N ARG A 62 -6.07 -1.36 1.96
CA ARG A 62 -7.22 -0.52 2.33
C ARG A 62 -7.98 -0.03 1.10
N LYS A 63 -7.27 0.37 0.03
CA LYS A 63 -7.92 0.91 -1.17
C LYS A 63 -8.69 -0.17 -1.94
N TYR A 64 -8.07 -1.32 -2.18
CA TYR A 64 -8.58 -2.30 -3.13
C TYR A 64 -9.33 -3.45 -2.46
N ALA A 65 -8.84 -3.95 -1.32
CA ALA A 65 -9.50 -5.02 -0.57
C ALA A 65 -10.61 -4.48 0.35
N ASP A 66 -10.34 -3.37 1.06
CA ASP A 66 -11.32 -2.81 2.02
C ASP A 66 -12.21 -1.72 1.39
N HIS A 67 -12.07 -1.45 0.09
CA HIS A 67 -12.81 -0.42 -0.64
C HIS A 67 -12.75 0.98 0.00
N LEU A 68 -11.64 1.34 0.66
CA LEU A 68 -11.46 2.62 1.34
C LEU A 68 -10.79 3.65 0.42
N PRO A 69 -11.52 4.66 -0.11
CA PRO A 69 -10.96 5.58 -1.08
C PRO A 69 -9.81 6.42 -0.50
N LEU A 70 -8.84 6.79 -1.34
CA LEU A 70 -7.62 7.49 -0.91
C LEU A 70 -7.88 8.83 -0.19
N TYR A 71 -8.96 9.54 -0.53
CA TYR A 71 -9.32 10.76 0.20
C TYR A 71 -9.72 10.47 1.64
N ARG A 72 -10.46 9.37 1.87
CA ARG A 72 -10.90 8.95 3.20
C ARG A 72 -9.71 8.42 4.00
N GLN A 73 -8.79 7.69 3.36
CA GLN A 73 -7.53 7.30 3.99
C GLN A 73 -6.73 8.53 4.47
N SER A 74 -6.56 9.54 3.60
CA SER A 74 -5.89 10.81 3.95
C SER A 74 -6.53 11.50 5.16
N GLU A 75 -7.85 11.54 5.25
CA GLU A 75 -8.57 12.09 6.41
C GLU A 75 -8.38 11.26 7.68
N ILE A 76 -8.41 9.94 7.59
CA ILE A 76 -8.15 9.03 8.72
C ILE A 76 -6.72 9.25 9.25
N TYR A 77 -5.74 9.34 8.36
CA TYR A 77 -4.35 9.58 8.75
C TYR A 77 -4.16 10.95 9.39
N ARG A 78 -4.88 11.98 8.90
CA ARG A 78 -4.86 13.31 9.52
C ARG A 78 -5.38 13.29 10.97
N ARG A 79 -6.41 12.49 11.26
CA ARG A 79 -6.91 12.31 12.64
C ARG A 79 -5.88 11.65 13.57
N GLN A 80 -4.88 10.99 12.99
CA GLN A 80 -3.75 10.38 13.69
C GLN A 80 -2.49 11.27 13.66
N GLY A 81 -2.62 12.54 13.26
CA GLY A 81 -1.51 13.49 13.18
C GLY A 81 -0.61 13.32 11.96
N VAL A 82 -1.01 12.50 10.98
CA VAL A 82 -0.19 12.22 9.77
C VAL A 82 -0.80 12.87 8.55
N GLU A 83 -0.10 13.88 8.02
CA GLU A 83 -0.54 14.61 6.82
C GLU A 83 -0.03 13.94 5.54
N LEU A 84 -0.93 13.23 4.86
CA LEU A 84 -0.66 12.62 3.57
C LEU A 84 -1.64 13.14 2.52
N SER A 85 -1.14 13.84 1.50
CA SER A 85 -1.99 14.34 0.43
C SER A 85 -2.54 13.19 -0.43
N ARG A 86 -3.72 13.39 -1.02
CA ARG A 86 -4.32 12.44 -1.98
C ARG A 86 -3.40 12.18 -3.19
N ALA A 87 -2.68 13.20 -3.64
CA ALA A 87 -1.74 13.09 -4.74
C ALA A 87 -0.56 12.18 -4.38
N THR A 88 -0.02 12.29 -3.16
CA THR A 88 1.02 11.40 -2.65
C THR A 88 0.54 9.96 -2.60
N LEU A 89 -0.64 9.72 -2.02
CA LEU A 89 -1.23 8.37 -1.94
C LEU A 89 -1.47 7.77 -3.34
N ARG A 90 -1.95 8.57 -4.30
CA ARG A 90 -2.15 8.14 -5.68
C ARG A 90 -0.84 7.74 -6.34
N ARG A 91 0.20 8.57 -6.20
CA ARG A 91 1.54 8.30 -6.75
C ARG A 91 2.12 7.00 -6.17
N TRP A 92 2.01 6.81 -4.85
CA TRP A 92 2.46 5.57 -4.21
C TRP A 92 1.68 4.35 -4.67
N THR A 93 0.36 4.47 -4.82
CA THR A 93 -0.45 3.37 -5.35
C THR A 93 0.01 2.95 -6.76
N GLY A 94 0.32 3.92 -7.63
CA GLY A 94 0.84 3.64 -8.96
C GLY A 94 2.20 2.95 -8.93
N ALA A 95 3.14 3.46 -8.12
CA ALA A 95 4.46 2.85 -7.98
C ALA A 95 4.38 1.43 -7.39
N VAL A 96 3.45 1.16 -6.46
CA VAL A 96 3.21 -0.21 -5.97
C VAL A 96 2.68 -1.11 -7.07
N ALA A 97 1.79 -0.63 -7.94
CA ALA A 97 1.31 -1.40 -9.08
C ALA A 97 2.47 -1.81 -10.01
N GLU A 98 3.38 -0.87 -10.32
CA GLU A 98 4.59 -1.16 -11.10
C GLU A 98 5.49 -2.21 -10.43
N LEU A 99 5.69 -2.12 -9.11
CA LEU A 99 6.48 -3.09 -8.34
C LEU A 99 5.86 -4.49 -8.33
N LEU A 100 4.54 -4.60 -8.42
CA LEU A 100 3.79 -5.85 -8.39
C LEU A 100 3.65 -6.51 -9.77
N GLU A 101 4.09 -5.85 -10.85
CA GLU A 101 3.99 -6.36 -12.22
C GLU A 101 4.53 -7.79 -12.40
N PRO A 102 5.70 -8.17 -11.82
CA PRO A 102 6.18 -9.55 -11.95
C PRO A 102 5.26 -10.58 -11.30
N LEU A 103 4.64 -10.24 -10.16
CA LEU A 103 3.69 -11.11 -9.48
C LEU A 103 2.38 -11.22 -10.26
N TYR A 104 1.91 -10.11 -10.83
CA TYR A 104 0.77 -10.10 -11.74
C TYR A 104 1.03 -11.01 -12.96
N GLY A 105 2.23 -10.97 -13.54
CA GLY A 105 2.62 -11.82 -14.66
C GLY A 105 2.49 -13.32 -14.35
N VAL A 106 2.99 -13.76 -13.20
CA VAL A 106 2.88 -15.16 -12.74
C VAL A 106 1.43 -15.53 -12.44
N LEU A 107 0.69 -14.67 -11.73
CA LEU A 107 -0.73 -14.90 -11.43
C LEU A 107 -1.55 -15.03 -12.71
N ARG A 108 -1.30 -14.17 -13.70
CA ARG A 108 -1.96 -14.22 -15.01
C ARG A 108 -1.68 -15.53 -15.73
N GLN A 109 -0.44 -16.02 -15.73
CA GLN A 109 -0.12 -17.32 -16.31
C GLN A 109 -0.89 -18.45 -15.63
N TYR A 110 -0.93 -18.44 -14.29
CA TYR A 110 -1.65 -19.42 -13.49
C TYR A 110 -3.15 -19.42 -13.80
N VAL A 111 -3.79 -18.25 -13.83
CA VAL A 111 -5.24 -18.11 -14.12
C VAL A 111 -5.58 -18.58 -15.52
N LEU A 112 -4.73 -18.30 -16.52
CA LEU A 112 -4.98 -18.68 -17.92
C LEU A 112 -4.61 -20.13 -18.25
N MET A 113 -3.82 -20.81 -17.41
CA MET A 113 -3.33 -22.18 -17.63
C MET A 113 -4.43 -23.22 -17.93
N PRO A 114 -5.62 -23.22 -17.29
CA PRO A 114 -6.66 -24.23 -17.53
C PRO A 114 -7.33 -24.16 -18.91
N GLY A 115 -7.02 -23.16 -19.75
CA GLY A 115 -7.60 -23.00 -21.09
C GLY A 115 -9.05 -22.47 -21.11
N LYS A 116 -9.70 -22.35 -19.94
CA LYS A 116 -11.02 -21.73 -19.76
C LYS A 116 -11.01 -20.85 -18.52
N VAL A 117 -11.46 -19.61 -18.69
CA VAL A 117 -11.54 -18.62 -17.63
C VAL A 117 -12.94 -18.03 -17.59
N HIS A 118 -13.52 -17.98 -16.40
CA HIS A 118 -14.81 -17.36 -16.16
C HIS A 118 -14.57 -15.91 -15.71
N ALA A 119 -15.30 -14.97 -16.31
CA ALA A 119 -15.23 -13.55 -15.97
C ALA A 119 -16.66 -13.01 -15.85
N ASP A 120 -16.86 -12.10 -14.90
CA ASP A 120 -18.14 -11.41 -14.72
C ASP A 120 -18.16 -10.13 -15.54
N ASP A 121 -19.34 -9.80 -16.09
CA ASP A 121 -19.61 -8.50 -16.71
C ASP A 121 -20.07 -7.51 -15.63
N ILE A 122 -19.14 -6.69 -15.15
CA ILE A 122 -19.42 -5.72 -14.09
C ILE A 122 -19.62 -4.33 -14.71
N PRO A 123 -20.84 -3.76 -14.65
CA PRO A 123 -21.08 -2.39 -15.09
C PRO A 123 -20.45 -1.41 -14.10
N VAL A 124 -19.68 -0.45 -14.60
CA VAL A 124 -19.02 0.60 -13.82
C VAL A 124 -19.28 1.96 -14.43
N LEU A 125 -19.50 2.97 -13.57
CA LEU A 125 -19.64 4.35 -14.03
C LEU A 125 -18.25 4.96 -14.23
N VAL A 126 -17.96 5.38 -15.46
CA VAL A 126 -16.73 6.08 -15.82
C VAL A 126 -17.05 7.51 -16.24
N ARG A 127 -16.09 8.41 -16.04
CA ARG A 127 -16.23 9.79 -16.52
C ARG A 127 -15.93 9.83 -18.01
N ASP A 128 -16.86 10.37 -18.79
CA ASP A 128 -16.69 10.52 -20.22
C ASP A 128 -15.73 11.69 -20.56
N PRO A 129 -14.60 11.45 -21.25
CA PRO A 129 -13.69 12.51 -21.66
C PRO A 129 -14.37 13.43 -22.68
N GLY A 130 -14.81 14.60 -22.23
CA GLY A 130 -15.37 15.65 -23.09
C GLY A 130 -16.77 16.11 -22.67
N SER A 131 -17.68 15.20 -22.34
CA SER A 131 -19.05 15.58 -21.94
C SER A 131 -19.18 15.90 -20.45
N GLY A 132 -18.24 15.43 -19.61
CA GLY A 132 -18.28 15.59 -18.16
C GLY A 132 -19.37 14.77 -17.45
N LYS A 133 -20.21 14.05 -18.20
CA LYS A 133 -21.26 13.18 -17.69
C LYS A 133 -20.73 11.77 -17.39
N PRO A 134 -21.32 11.05 -16.42
CA PRO A 134 -21.00 9.65 -16.22
C PRO A 134 -21.55 8.81 -17.38
N ARG A 135 -20.71 7.91 -17.90
CA ARG A 135 -21.06 6.89 -18.88
C ARG A 135 -20.98 5.51 -18.21
N SER A 136 -21.92 4.63 -18.52
CA SER A 136 -21.79 3.23 -18.13
C SER A 136 -20.74 2.54 -19.02
N ALA A 137 -19.70 2.00 -18.40
CA ALA A 137 -18.72 1.11 -19.02
C ALA A 137 -18.84 -0.29 -18.42
N ARG A 138 -18.20 -1.26 -19.07
CA ARG A 138 -18.20 -2.66 -18.63
C ARG A 138 -16.77 -3.10 -18.41
N LEU A 139 -16.56 -3.81 -17.32
CA LEU A 139 -15.27 -4.37 -16.93
C LEU A 139 -15.41 -5.89 -16.90
N TRP A 140 -14.55 -6.57 -17.68
CA TRP A 140 -14.39 -8.02 -17.64
C TRP A 140 -13.04 -8.32 -17.00
N VAL A 141 -13.07 -8.72 -15.73
CA VAL A 141 -11.86 -9.07 -14.96
C VAL A 141 -11.81 -10.58 -14.80
N TYR A 142 -10.59 -11.13 -14.83
CA TYR A 142 -10.26 -12.51 -14.49
C TYR A 142 -8.99 -12.58 -13.67
#